data_AF-A0A9E1YA44-F1
#
_entry.id   AF-A0A9E1YA44-F1
#
_cell.length_a   1.000
_cell.length_b   1.000
_cell.length_c   1.000
_cell.angle_alpha   90.00
_cell.angle_beta   90.00
_cell.angle_gamma   90.00
#
_symmetry.space_group_name_H-M   'P 1'
#
loop_
_entity.id
_entity.type
_entity.pdbx_description
1 polymer ?
#
loop_
_entity_poly.entity_id
_entity_poly.type
_entity_poly.pdbx_seq_one_letter_code
_entity_poly.pdbx_strand_id
1 'polypeptide(L)'
;MHDMKKIRIFGLLMISGFMGASGVAFAQDSDAVCANLDDQTLTLDLPCVVSGDKTYSATLILDHRPGVEVRTWHVDKNSIAEAHFAPDNRACAVLDGSTNDLKLKCVSSHGKVWQAQLSAKYPGSEQLIWGLETYWPVMPGGEEQNWLSMSDQEFAENFSYMAFSDSLVDREIVAWLLFARINQQVEYEHGTTSVWKAWATDKDTFTESPSFVFNQVPRVDPHFVTHKAELAGGVNTMDPDGSNEEVTRNDVGYNYIVETSKMNTYEGVVAYVGEGNEVNMPVGSIEIKASWLLSTKEKPAPADALTFKFTSGTYWFRGIHIMAKMRPAPQDLYYSEAPSWFWTTFEYNSNPGVQNIRDNFITQRGGLDIDAIRKLLTMGGIDGIGFEAYAPNGTQIRYTANGDGSTPVILGHTNMEDFAGSPGPWDDGKGPSAAEENSPLTPAKQWTGFNASCHSCHATASFNPNTGEYFPFNVPVGALPPDYTYTNPKGVNFMLGDGYVPLDFMWPIAFQAPKPKPSK
;
A
#
# COMPACT_ATOMS: atom_id res chain seq x y z
N MET A 1 -55.51 -25.09 -31.07
CA MET A 1 -56.55 -24.80 -30.06
C MET A 1 -55.81 -24.34 -28.82
N HIS A 2 -55.77 -23.03 -28.60
CA HIS A 2 -56.76 -22.30 -27.78
C HIS A 2 -56.62 -22.73 -26.31
N ASP A 3 -56.37 -21.86 -25.34
CA ASP A 3 -56.76 -20.45 -25.27
C ASP A 3 -55.96 -19.76 -24.14
N MET A 4 -55.46 -18.56 -24.41
CA MET A 4 -55.23 -17.52 -23.41
C MET A 4 -56.57 -17.14 -22.75
N LYS A 5 -56.62 -16.92 -21.42
CA LYS A 5 -57.52 -15.91 -20.81
C LYS A 5 -56.85 -15.25 -19.58
N LYS A 6 -56.40 -13.98 -19.69
CA LYS A 6 -57.02 -12.71 -19.19
C LYS A 6 -56.62 -12.39 -17.73
N ILE A 7 -55.84 -11.37 -17.39
CA ILE A 7 -55.95 -9.87 -17.47
C ILE A 7 -57.20 -9.28 -16.78
N ARG A 8 -56.98 -8.39 -15.77
CA ARG A 8 -57.56 -7.03 -15.50
C ARG A 8 -57.46 -6.72 -14.00
N ILE A 9 -56.61 -5.79 -13.53
CA ILE A 9 -56.71 -4.30 -13.48
C ILE A 9 -57.95 -3.75 -12.73
N PHE A 10 -57.69 -3.06 -11.61
CA PHE A 10 -58.38 -1.87 -11.03
C PHE A 10 -57.37 -1.26 -10.01
N GLY A 11 -57.03 0.02 -9.89
CA GLY A 11 -57.55 1.27 -10.44
C GLY A 11 -57.90 2.26 -9.31
N LEU A 12 -57.04 3.27 -9.07
CA LEU A 12 -57.23 4.67 -8.57
C LEU A 12 -56.10 5.10 -7.60
N LEU A 13 -55.20 6.05 -7.93
CA LEU A 13 -55.29 7.54 -7.96
C LEU A 13 -55.40 8.22 -6.56
N MET A 14 -54.31 8.88 -6.11
CA MET A 14 -54.20 10.35 -5.87
C MET A 14 -52.99 10.74 -4.99
N ILE A 15 -52.02 11.42 -5.62
CA ILE A 15 -51.28 12.65 -5.23
C ILE A 15 -50.90 12.89 -3.75
N SER A 16 -49.57 12.99 -3.52
CA SER A 16 -48.78 14.06 -2.84
C SER A 16 -47.57 13.40 -2.17
N GLY A 17 -46.31 13.68 -2.50
CA GLY A 17 -45.61 14.94 -2.28
C GLY A 17 -44.49 14.70 -1.26
N PHE A 18 -43.28 15.20 -1.55
CA PHE A 18 -42.06 15.29 -0.71
C PHE A 18 -41.00 14.16 -0.76
N MET A 19 -39.87 14.59 -1.33
CA MET A 19 -38.45 14.38 -0.99
C MET A 19 -38.06 13.29 0.01
N GLY A 20 -37.06 12.50 -0.37
CA GLY A 20 -36.20 11.77 0.56
C GLY A 20 -35.66 10.49 -0.07
N ALA A 21 -34.36 10.41 -0.27
CA ALA A 21 -33.68 9.28 -0.89
C ALA A 21 -33.95 7.97 -0.12
N SER A 22 -34.15 6.87 -0.85
CA SER A 22 -34.02 5.53 -0.31
C SER A 22 -33.37 4.66 -1.36
N GLY A 23 -32.08 4.36 -1.16
CA GLY A 23 -31.38 3.33 -1.91
C GLY A 23 -32.07 1.99 -1.65
N VAL A 24 -32.46 1.33 -2.72
CA VAL A 24 -32.99 -0.04 -2.68
C VAL A 24 -31.78 -0.97 -2.72
N ALA A 25 -31.44 -1.60 -1.58
CA ALA A 25 -30.47 -2.68 -1.55
C ALA A 25 -31.16 -3.99 -1.97
N PHE A 26 -30.69 -4.61 -3.04
CA PHE A 26 -31.15 -5.94 -3.46
C PHE A 26 -30.48 -6.99 -2.58
N ALA A 27 -31.24 -7.60 -1.67
CA ALA A 27 -30.84 -8.81 -0.96
C ALA A 27 -31.19 -10.03 -1.83
N GLN A 28 -30.19 -10.77 -2.28
CA GLN A 28 -30.39 -12.10 -2.84
C GLN A 28 -30.00 -13.14 -1.78
N ASP A 29 -30.95 -14.03 -1.49
CA ASP A 29 -30.96 -15.16 -0.56
C ASP A 29 -31.18 -14.90 0.95
N SER A 30 -32.46 -14.61 1.23
CA SER A 30 -33.33 -14.98 2.36
C SER A 30 -32.85 -14.81 3.82
N ASP A 31 -33.46 -13.78 4.42
CA ASP A 31 -33.92 -13.64 5.82
C ASP A 31 -32.98 -13.06 6.90
N ALA A 32 -31.90 -12.36 6.53
CA ALA A 32 -31.12 -11.57 7.50
C ALA A 32 -31.07 -10.08 7.14
N VAL A 33 -31.30 -9.23 8.15
CA VAL A 33 -31.24 -7.76 8.05
C VAL A 33 -29.83 -7.27 8.28
N CYS A 34 -29.34 -6.35 7.44
CA CYS A 34 -28.18 -5.53 7.77
C CYS A 34 -28.61 -4.34 8.64
N ALA A 35 -27.89 -4.11 9.74
CA ALA A 35 -28.05 -2.91 10.55
C ALA A 35 -27.47 -1.71 9.80
N ASN A 36 -28.08 -0.53 9.93
CA ASN A 36 -27.57 0.69 9.29
C ASN A 36 -26.88 1.56 10.34
N LEU A 37 -25.61 1.88 10.14
CA LEU A 37 -24.88 2.84 10.95
C LEU A 37 -24.91 4.21 10.26
N ASP A 38 -25.51 5.20 10.89
CA ASP A 38 -25.33 6.60 10.53
C ASP A 38 -23.99 7.08 11.10
N ASP A 39 -22.99 7.21 10.23
CA ASP A 39 -21.64 7.61 10.60
C ASP A 39 -21.55 9.07 11.12
N GLN A 40 -22.55 9.91 10.86
CA GLN A 40 -22.59 11.29 11.37
C GLN A 40 -23.11 11.33 12.80
N THR A 41 -24.19 10.60 13.08
CA THR A 41 -24.88 10.63 14.37
C THR A 41 -24.47 9.48 15.30
N LEU A 42 -23.72 8.51 14.78
CA LEU A 42 -23.36 7.25 15.45
C LEU A 42 -24.57 6.45 15.91
N THR A 43 -25.62 6.52 15.09
CA THR A 43 -26.88 5.85 15.36
C THR A 43 -26.89 4.54 14.58
N LEU A 44 -27.03 3.41 15.28
CA LEU A 44 -27.20 2.09 14.69
C LEU A 44 -28.68 1.70 14.73
N ASP A 45 -29.31 1.68 13.56
CA ASP A 45 -30.69 1.25 13.41
C ASP A 45 -30.77 -0.26 13.19
N LEU A 46 -31.56 -0.91 14.05
CA LEU A 46 -31.90 -2.33 14.02
C LEU A 46 -33.37 -2.48 13.60
N PRO A 47 -33.65 -2.75 12.31
CA PRO A 47 -35.01 -2.80 11.77
C PRO A 47 -35.86 -3.95 12.31
N CYS A 48 -35.21 -5.00 12.82
CA CYS A 48 -35.87 -6.12 13.45
C CYS A 48 -34.96 -6.86 14.46
N VAL A 49 -35.40 -6.99 15.71
CA VAL A 49 -34.82 -7.75 16.80
C VAL A 49 -35.87 -8.69 17.37
N VAL A 50 -35.60 -10.00 17.40
CA VAL A 50 -36.51 -11.00 17.99
C VAL A 50 -36.02 -11.38 19.38
N SER A 51 -36.91 -11.27 20.37
CA SER A 51 -36.69 -11.72 21.75
C SER A 51 -37.92 -12.50 22.23
N GLY A 52 -37.75 -13.81 22.39
CA GLY A 52 -38.86 -14.72 22.69
C GLY A 52 -39.85 -14.84 21.52
N ASP A 53 -41.14 -14.60 21.78
CA ASP A 53 -42.25 -14.60 20.81
C ASP A 53 -42.52 -13.21 20.21
N LYS A 54 -41.68 -12.22 20.51
CA LYS A 54 -41.90 -10.81 20.14
C LYS A 54 -40.81 -10.27 19.23
N THR A 55 -41.23 -9.35 18.38
CA THR A 55 -40.40 -8.63 17.41
C THR A 55 -40.39 -7.14 17.72
N TYR A 56 -39.19 -6.55 17.75
CA TYR A 56 -38.92 -5.14 18.05
C TYR A 56 -38.12 -4.50 16.92
N SER A 57 -38.19 -3.19 16.76
CA SER A 57 -37.08 -2.40 16.20
C SER A 57 -36.36 -1.66 17.32
N ALA A 58 -35.06 -1.40 17.16
CA ALA A 58 -34.28 -0.66 18.14
C ALA A 58 -33.32 0.30 17.45
N THR A 59 -33.15 1.48 18.03
CA THR A 59 -32.12 2.44 17.61
C THR A 59 -31.12 2.58 18.74
N LEU A 60 -29.86 2.25 18.47
CA LEU A 60 -28.76 2.32 19.43
C LEU A 60 -27.90 3.55 19.14
N ILE A 61 -27.71 4.41 20.14
CA ILE A 61 -26.76 5.52 20.08
C ILE A 61 -25.41 5.01 20.58
N LEU A 62 -24.37 5.17 19.78
CA LEU A 62 -23.02 4.74 20.16
C LEU A 62 -22.28 5.91 20.80
N ASP A 63 -21.57 5.65 21.89
CA ASP A 63 -20.98 6.72 22.69
C ASP A 63 -19.74 7.33 22.01
N HIS A 64 -19.04 6.55 21.18
CA HIS A 64 -17.77 6.91 20.55
C HIS A 64 -17.62 6.26 19.17
N ARG A 65 -16.88 6.92 18.25
CA ARG A 65 -16.42 6.31 17.00
C ARG A 65 -15.31 5.29 17.29
N PRO A 66 -15.33 4.08 16.71
CA PRO A 66 -14.21 3.15 16.84
C PRO A 66 -12.97 3.72 16.15
N GLY A 67 -11.82 3.58 16.81
CA GLY A 67 -10.51 3.79 16.21
C GLY A 67 -9.81 2.45 15.99
N VAL A 68 -9.31 2.25 14.76
CA VAL A 68 -8.17 1.43 14.34
C VAL A 68 -8.22 -0.09 14.59
N GLU A 69 -9.06 -0.60 15.48
CA GLU A 69 -9.35 -2.04 15.62
C GLU A 69 -10.76 -2.21 16.21
N VAL A 70 -11.70 -2.73 15.44
CA VAL A 70 -13.06 -3.02 15.93
C VAL A 70 -13.03 -4.35 16.71
N ARG A 71 -12.58 -4.33 17.96
CA ARG A 71 -12.71 -5.51 18.85
C ARG A 71 -13.90 -5.42 19.80
N THR A 72 -14.45 -4.22 20.06
CA THR A 72 -15.54 -3.99 21.03
C THR A 72 -16.18 -2.62 20.79
N TRP A 73 -17.50 -2.52 20.78
CA TRP A 73 -18.23 -1.23 20.81
C TRP A 73 -18.81 -1.05 22.20
N HIS A 74 -18.78 0.18 22.73
CA HIS A 74 -19.46 0.50 23.97
C HIS A 74 -20.74 1.29 23.69
N VAL A 75 -21.84 0.82 24.28
CA VAL A 75 -23.17 1.42 24.23
C VAL A 75 -23.48 1.85 25.66
N ASP A 76 -23.75 3.14 25.91
CA ASP A 76 -24.17 3.63 27.22
C ASP A 76 -25.45 2.90 27.70
N LYS A 77 -25.73 2.96 29.00
CA LYS A 77 -26.96 2.41 29.57
C LYS A 77 -28.23 3.13 29.10
N ASN A 78 -28.11 4.34 28.54
CA ASN A 78 -29.23 5.20 28.15
C ASN A 78 -29.43 5.34 26.63
N SER A 79 -28.68 4.61 25.81
CA SER A 79 -28.58 4.86 24.37
C SER A 79 -29.62 4.15 23.50
N ILE A 80 -30.58 3.44 24.10
CA ILE A 80 -31.80 3.04 23.36
C ILE A 80 -32.67 4.29 23.24
N ALA A 81 -32.59 4.95 22.09
CA ALA A 81 -33.34 6.16 21.84
C ALA A 81 -34.85 5.88 21.82
N GLU A 82 -35.25 4.81 21.11
CA GLU A 82 -36.63 4.35 20.98
C GLU A 82 -36.66 2.85 20.63
N ALA A 83 -37.69 2.14 21.09
CA ALA A 83 -37.99 0.76 20.70
C ALA A 83 -39.48 0.64 20.35
N HIS A 84 -39.79 0.16 19.15
CA HIS A 84 -41.16 0.05 18.65
C HIS A 84 -41.52 -1.40 18.32
N PHE A 85 -42.79 -1.75 18.49
CA PHE A 85 -43.31 -3.06 18.13
C PHE A 85 -43.57 -3.10 16.61
N ALA A 86 -42.89 -4.01 15.90
CA ALA A 86 -43.00 -4.15 14.45
C ALA A 86 -43.43 -5.59 14.10
N PRO A 87 -44.75 -5.88 14.10
CA PRO A 87 -45.25 -7.26 13.96
C PRO A 87 -45.07 -7.89 12.58
N ASP A 88 -44.70 -7.11 11.54
CA ASP A 88 -44.81 -7.55 10.14
C ASP A 88 -43.46 -7.79 9.44
N ASN A 89 -42.33 -7.69 10.15
CA ASN A 89 -41.00 -7.88 9.54
C ASN A 89 -40.53 -9.33 9.66
N ARG A 90 -40.19 -9.97 8.53
CA ARG A 90 -39.85 -11.41 8.45
C ARG A 90 -38.35 -11.71 8.43
N ALA A 91 -37.49 -10.69 8.44
CA ALA A 91 -36.04 -10.87 8.50
C ALA A 91 -35.55 -10.21 9.79
N CYS A 92 -34.97 -10.98 10.73
CA CYS A 92 -34.75 -10.48 12.10
C CYS A 92 -33.40 -10.88 12.68
N ALA A 93 -32.79 -9.96 13.45
CA ALA A 93 -31.67 -10.28 14.32
C ALA A 93 -32.18 -11.19 15.46
N VAL A 94 -31.46 -12.27 15.72
CA VAL A 94 -31.86 -13.30 16.70
C VAL A 94 -31.09 -13.08 17.99
N LEU A 95 -31.82 -12.86 19.08
CA LEU A 95 -31.27 -12.90 20.43
C LEU A 95 -31.13 -14.37 20.86
N ASP A 96 -29.91 -14.83 21.07
CA ASP A 96 -29.64 -16.17 21.59
C ASP A 96 -29.97 -16.20 23.09
N GLY A 97 -31.10 -16.81 23.46
CA GLY A 97 -31.56 -16.85 24.86
C GLY A 97 -30.64 -17.63 25.81
N SER A 98 -29.62 -18.34 25.30
CA SER A 98 -28.65 -19.07 26.12
C SER A 98 -27.39 -18.26 26.44
N THR A 99 -26.99 -17.35 25.54
CA THR A 99 -25.80 -16.50 25.71
C THR A 99 -26.12 -15.01 25.88
N ASN A 100 -27.38 -14.62 25.64
CA ASN A 100 -27.85 -13.23 25.51
C ASN A 100 -27.12 -12.44 24.41
N ASP A 101 -26.56 -13.12 23.41
CA ASP A 101 -25.91 -12.46 22.27
C ASP A 101 -26.93 -12.05 21.21
N LEU A 102 -26.74 -10.86 20.63
CA LEU A 102 -27.51 -10.40 19.48
C LEU A 102 -26.70 -10.65 18.20
N LYS A 103 -26.99 -11.74 17.51
CA LYS A 103 -26.26 -12.08 16.28
C LYS A 103 -26.78 -11.24 15.11
N LEU A 104 -25.94 -10.32 14.64
CA LEU A 104 -26.10 -9.63 13.36
C LEU A 104 -25.38 -10.45 12.28
N LYS A 105 -25.89 -10.46 11.05
CA LYS A 105 -25.11 -11.00 9.91
C LYS A 105 -24.26 -9.90 9.26
N CYS A 106 -24.75 -8.67 9.27
CA CYS A 106 -24.07 -7.55 8.63
C CYS A 106 -24.41 -6.17 9.24
N VAL A 107 -23.49 -5.23 9.07
CA VAL A 107 -23.65 -3.79 9.33
C VAL A 107 -23.31 -3.04 8.04
N SER A 108 -24.13 -2.07 7.64
CA SER A 108 -23.80 -1.16 6.55
C SER A 108 -23.31 0.19 7.09
N SER A 109 -22.15 0.64 6.58
CA SER A 109 -21.53 1.93 6.88
C SER A 109 -20.86 2.45 5.61
N HIS A 110 -20.96 3.75 5.33
CA HIS A 110 -20.48 4.38 4.09
C HIS A 110 -20.91 3.66 2.78
N GLY A 111 -22.10 3.06 2.75
CA GLY A 111 -22.60 2.32 1.57
C GLY A 111 -21.93 0.96 1.32
N LYS A 112 -21.08 0.48 2.24
CA LYS A 112 -20.45 -0.85 2.22
C LYS A 112 -21.07 -1.74 3.30
N VAL A 113 -20.99 -3.06 3.13
CA VAL A 113 -21.56 -4.07 4.04
C VAL A 113 -20.43 -4.84 4.71
N TRP A 114 -20.45 -4.89 6.04
CA TRP A 114 -19.48 -5.55 6.92
C TRP A 114 -20.15 -6.75 7.60
N GLN A 115 -19.46 -7.88 7.80
CA GLN A 115 -19.94 -8.90 8.75
C GLN A 115 -19.59 -8.46 10.18
N ALA A 116 -20.53 -8.62 11.10
CA ALA A 116 -20.37 -8.16 12.48
C ALA A 116 -21.17 -9.06 13.43
N GLN A 117 -20.59 -9.45 14.56
CA GLN A 117 -21.30 -10.19 15.61
C GLN A 117 -21.32 -9.35 16.89
N LEU A 118 -22.50 -8.98 17.39
CA LEU A 118 -22.65 -8.20 18.62
C LEU A 118 -22.90 -9.15 19.81
N SER A 119 -21.92 -9.30 20.69
CA SER A 119 -22.01 -10.10 21.91
C SER A 119 -22.36 -9.21 23.09
N ALA A 120 -23.25 -9.65 23.99
CA ALA A 120 -23.52 -8.96 25.25
C ALA A 120 -22.99 -9.82 26.41
N LYS A 121 -22.03 -9.32 27.18
CA LYS A 121 -21.67 -9.95 28.46
C LYS A 121 -22.43 -9.27 29.59
N TYR A 122 -23.23 -10.07 30.30
CA TYR A 122 -23.82 -9.71 31.59
C TYR A 122 -22.84 -10.09 32.71
N PRO A 123 -22.22 -9.16 33.44
CA PRO A 123 -21.87 -9.41 34.83
C PRO A 123 -23.14 -9.18 35.66
N GLY A 124 -23.34 -9.96 36.72
CA GLY A 124 -24.46 -9.76 37.64
C GLY A 124 -24.58 -8.30 38.10
N SER A 125 -25.82 -7.82 38.16
CA SER A 125 -26.26 -6.46 38.56
C SER A 125 -25.68 -5.28 37.76
N GLU A 126 -26.54 -4.69 36.93
CA GLU A 126 -26.46 -3.31 36.39
C GLU A 126 -25.30 -2.96 35.43
N GLN A 127 -24.77 -3.92 34.67
CA GLN A 127 -23.88 -3.61 33.54
C GLN A 127 -24.21 -4.47 32.31
N LEU A 128 -24.51 -3.82 31.18
CA LEU A 128 -24.52 -4.42 29.85
C LEU A 128 -23.25 -3.94 29.15
N ILE A 129 -22.27 -4.83 28.98
CA ILE A 129 -21.07 -4.54 28.19
C ILE A 129 -21.23 -5.29 26.88
N TRP A 130 -21.47 -4.54 25.80
CA TRP A 130 -21.46 -5.07 24.46
C TRP A 130 -20.02 -5.17 23.96
N GLY A 131 -19.72 -6.22 23.19
CA GLY A 131 -18.44 -6.39 22.49
C GLY A 131 -18.70 -6.97 21.12
N LEU A 132 -17.90 -6.58 20.14
CA LEU A 132 -18.09 -6.95 18.74
C LEU A 132 -16.81 -7.64 18.31
N GLU A 133 -16.82 -8.97 18.28
CA GLU A 133 -15.68 -9.74 17.78
C GLU A 133 -15.77 -9.78 16.26
N THR A 134 -14.99 -8.94 15.57
CA THR A 134 -14.77 -9.11 14.13
C THR A 134 -13.65 -10.12 13.91
N TYR A 135 -13.96 -11.24 13.25
CA TYR A 135 -12.94 -12.11 12.69
C TYR A 135 -12.60 -11.60 11.29
N TRP A 136 -11.47 -10.88 11.17
CA TRP A 136 -10.88 -10.43 9.90
C TRP A 136 -11.68 -9.31 9.18
N PRO A 137 -11.04 -8.32 8.51
CA PRO A 137 -11.78 -7.47 7.60
C PRO A 137 -12.40 -8.37 6.52
N VAL A 138 -13.73 -8.34 6.38
CA VAL A 138 -14.36 -8.80 5.14
C VAL A 138 -13.75 -7.92 4.05
N MET A 139 -12.89 -8.52 3.24
CA MET A 139 -12.32 -7.86 2.07
C MET A 139 -13.49 -7.20 1.32
N PRO A 140 -13.40 -5.91 0.96
CA PRO A 140 -14.49 -5.22 0.28
C PRO A 140 -14.92 -6.06 -0.94
N GLY A 141 -16.14 -6.64 -0.88
CA GLY A 141 -16.66 -7.51 -1.95
C GLY A 141 -17.33 -8.83 -1.54
N GLY A 142 -17.35 -9.22 -0.25
CA GLY A 142 -17.91 -10.52 0.15
C GLY A 142 -17.00 -11.69 -0.25
N GLU A 143 -17.39 -12.93 0.06
CA GLU A 143 -16.55 -14.13 -0.05
C GLU A 143 -16.04 -14.50 -1.47
N GLU A 144 -16.29 -13.70 -2.52
CA GLU A 144 -15.90 -14.04 -3.89
C GLU A 144 -15.41 -12.87 -4.78
N GLN A 145 -15.04 -11.69 -4.25
CA GLN A 145 -14.26 -10.75 -5.08
C GLN A 145 -12.79 -11.15 -5.08
N ASN A 146 -12.38 -11.80 -6.17
CA ASN A 146 -11.01 -12.20 -6.42
C ASN A 146 -10.14 -10.94 -6.70
N TRP A 147 -9.71 -10.26 -5.64
CA TRP A 147 -8.79 -9.11 -5.66
C TRP A 147 -7.53 -9.37 -6.47
N LEU A 148 -7.15 -10.63 -6.71
CA LEU A 148 -6.02 -11.01 -7.55
C LEU A 148 -6.30 -10.81 -9.04
N SER A 149 -7.56 -10.97 -9.45
CA SER A 149 -8.01 -10.84 -10.85
C SER A 149 -8.37 -9.41 -11.25
N MET A 150 -8.50 -8.49 -10.30
CA MET A 150 -8.70 -7.06 -10.58
C MET A 150 -7.54 -6.52 -11.40
N SER A 151 -7.82 -5.57 -12.29
CA SER A 151 -6.76 -4.72 -12.86
C SER A 151 -6.04 -3.95 -11.75
N ASP A 152 -4.82 -3.47 -12.01
CA ASP A 152 -4.07 -2.70 -11.01
C ASP A 152 -4.80 -1.41 -10.62
N GLN A 153 -5.52 -0.79 -11.57
CA GLN A 153 -6.37 0.37 -11.29
C GLN A 153 -7.55 0.03 -10.37
N GLU A 154 -8.32 -1.02 -10.67
CA GLU A 154 -9.44 -1.44 -9.82
C GLU A 154 -8.97 -1.84 -8.42
N PHE A 155 -7.85 -2.54 -8.31
CA PHE A 155 -7.24 -2.86 -7.02
C PHE A 155 -6.87 -1.57 -6.27
N ALA A 156 -6.18 -0.64 -6.92
CA ALA A 156 -5.79 0.63 -6.33
C ALA A 156 -6.99 1.41 -5.79
N GLU A 157 -8.05 1.54 -6.59
CA GLU A 157 -9.28 2.24 -6.21
C GLU A 157 -9.98 1.55 -5.03
N ASN A 158 -10.16 0.23 -5.11
CA ASN A 158 -10.88 -0.55 -4.10
C ASN A 158 -10.15 -0.61 -2.75
N PHE A 159 -8.81 -0.66 -2.75
CA PHE A 159 -8.01 -0.80 -1.53
C PHE A 159 -7.40 0.52 -1.03
N SER A 160 -7.58 1.64 -1.74
CA SER A 160 -7.01 2.95 -1.34
C SER A 160 -7.42 3.40 0.06
N TYR A 161 -8.62 3.05 0.53
CA TYR A 161 -9.08 3.44 1.87
C TYR A 161 -8.33 2.69 2.97
N MET A 162 -8.00 1.40 2.76
CA MET A 162 -7.16 0.63 3.68
C MET A 162 -5.71 1.10 3.59
N ALA A 163 -5.21 1.29 2.36
CA ALA A 163 -3.86 1.73 2.06
C ALA A 163 -3.52 3.06 2.72
N PHE A 164 -4.51 3.96 2.82
CA PHE A 164 -4.35 5.30 3.37
C PHE A 164 -5.13 5.52 4.68
N SER A 165 -5.47 4.44 5.38
CA SER A 165 -6.02 4.53 6.73
C SER A 165 -4.91 4.86 7.73
N ASP A 166 -5.30 5.36 8.90
CA ASP A 166 -4.37 5.47 10.04
C ASP A 166 -4.10 4.11 10.73
N SER A 167 -4.70 3.02 10.23
CA SER A 167 -4.46 1.66 10.71
C SER A 167 -3.21 1.06 10.08
N LEU A 168 -2.16 0.87 10.90
CA LEU A 168 -0.96 0.16 10.47
C LEU A 168 -1.26 -1.29 10.08
N VAL A 169 -2.27 -1.91 10.69
CA VAL A 169 -2.73 -3.26 10.35
C VAL A 169 -3.35 -3.29 8.96
N ASP A 170 -4.28 -2.37 8.65
CA ASP A 170 -4.91 -2.30 7.32
C ASP A 170 -3.87 -2.01 6.23
N ARG A 171 -2.93 -1.11 6.53
CA ARG A 171 -1.81 -0.79 5.64
C ARG A 171 -0.94 -2.02 5.40
N GLU A 172 -0.61 -2.78 6.44
CA GLU A 172 0.19 -4.00 6.29
C GLU A 172 -0.55 -5.09 5.51
N ILE A 173 -1.88 -5.21 5.67
CA ILE A 173 -2.70 -6.10 4.83
C ILE A 173 -2.56 -5.69 3.36
N VAL A 174 -2.71 -4.41 3.03
CA VAL A 174 -2.52 -3.92 1.64
C VAL A 174 -1.11 -4.18 1.14
N ALA A 175 -0.08 -4.02 1.98
CA ALA A 175 1.29 -4.34 1.62
C ALA A 175 1.45 -5.83 1.22
N TRP A 176 0.86 -6.75 1.97
CA TRP A 176 0.86 -8.18 1.66
C TRP A 176 0.04 -8.53 0.42
N LEU A 177 -1.11 -7.88 0.21
CA LEU A 177 -1.91 -8.06 -1.00
C LEU A 177 -1.11 -7.64 -2.25
N LEU A 178 -0.48 -6.46 -2.22
CA LEU A 178 0.40 -6.00 -3.29
C LEU A 178 1.58 -6.96 -3.50
N PHE A 179 2.23 -7.38 -2.41
CA PHE A 179 3.33 -8.34 -2.47
C PHE A 179 2.90 -9.66 -3.13
N ALA A 180 1.70 -10.15 -2.83
CA ALA A 180 1.16 -11.35 -3.45
C ALA A 180 0.78 -11.15 -4.93
N ARG A 181 0.21 -9.99 -5.30
CA ARG A 181 -0.09 -9.66 -6.71
C ARG A 181 1.16 -9.65 -7.57
N ILE A 182 2.20 -8.94 -7.14
CA ILE A 182 3.42 -8.82 -7.96
C ILE A 182 4.19 -10.14 -8.04
N ASN A 183 4.07 -11.01 -7.03
CA ASN A 183 4.76 -12.30 -6.96
C ASN A 183 3.92 -13.48 -7.47
N GLN A 184 2.82 -13.23 -8.18
CA GLN A 184 2.13 -14.28 -8.91
C GLN A 184 3.08 -15.05 -9.81
N GLN A 185 2.95 -16.37 -9.81
CA GLN A 185 3.86 -17.25 -10.53
C GLN A 185 3.47 -17.32 -12.01
N VAL A 186 4.45 -17.11 -12.88
CA VAL A 186 4.35 -17.27 -14.34
C VAL A 186 5.41 -18.25 -14.83
N GLU A 187 5.11 -18.93 -15.93
CA GLU A 187 6.03 -19.87 -16.58
C GLU A 187 7.25 -19.13 -17.15
N TYR A 188 8.41 -19.77 -17.05
CA TYR A 188 9.71 -19.24 -17.45
C TYR A 188 10.64 -20.39 -17.89
N GLU A 189 11.69 -20.08 -18.65
CA GLU A 189 12.65 -21.09 -19.17
C GLU A 189 13.26 -21.96 -18.07
N HIS A 190 13.37 -21.45 -16.84
CA HIS A 190 13.97 -22.15 -15.71
C HIS A 190 12.97 -22.61 -14.65
N GLY A 191 11.67 -22.71 -14.99
CA GLY A 191 10.59 -23.11 -14.08
C GLY A 191 9.54 -22.01 -13.93
N THR A 192 9.03 -21.78 -12.73
CA THR A 192 8.14 -20.66 -12.44
C THR A 192 8.90 -19.48 -11.84
N THR A 193 8.35 -18.28 -11.97
CA THR A 193 8.94 -17.08 -11.39
C THR A 193 7.90 -15.99 -11.16
N SER A 194 8.24 -14.94 -10.40
CA SER A 194 7.33 -13.82 -10.14
C SER A 194 7.00 -13.02 -11.40
N VAL A 195 5.72 -12.66 -11.59
CA VAL A 195 5.21 -11.95 -12.78
C VAL A 195 5.90 -10.62 -13.04
N TRP A 196 6.36 -9.92 -12.00
CA TRP A 196 7.12 -8.67 -12.18
C TRP A 196 8.45 -8.85 -12.94
N LYS A 197 8.96 -10.09 -13.08
CA LYS A 197 10.09 -10.36 -13.98
C LYS A 197 9.74 -10.24 -15.48
N ALA A 198 8.46 -10.13 -15.81
CA ALA A 198 7.97 -9.83 -17.14
C ALA A 198 7.56 -8.36 -17.30
N TRP A 199 7.86 -7.50 -16.33
CA TRP A 199 7.62 -6.07 -16.40
C TRP A 199 8.79 -5.33 -17.05
N ALA A 200 8.52 -4.15 -17.60
CA ALA A 200 9.51 -3.30 -18.24
C ALA A 200 10.54 -2.83 -17.21
N THR A 201 11.83 -2.96 -17.53
CA THR A 201 12.91 -2.41 -16.70
C THR A 201 13.26 -0.97 -17.10
N ASP A 202 14.18 -0.32 -16.37
CA ASP A 202 14.75 0.97 -16.77
C ASP A 202 15.26 0.97 -18.22
N LYS A 203 15.99 -0.08 -18.60
CA LYS A 203 16.55 -0.24 -19.95
C LYS A 203 15.47 -0.34 -21.03
N ASP A 204 14.33 -0.93 -20.69
CA ASP A 204 13.19 -1.10 -21.61
C ASP A 204 12.36 0.18 -21.76
N THR A 205 12.39 1.03 -20.72
CA THR A 205 11.57 2.24 -20.61
C THR A 205 12.31 3.47 -21.13
N PHE A 206 13.53 3.72 -20.64
CA PHE A 206 14.27 4.96 -20.86
C PHE A 206 15.28 4.80 -22.00
N THR A 207 14.74 4.75 -23.21
CA THR A 207 15.49 4.67 -24.47
C THR A 207 14.81 5.55 -25.52
N GLU A 208 15.53 5.97 -26.55
CA GLU A 208 14.98 6.81 -27.63
C GLU A 208 13.88 6.12 -28.45
N SER A 209 13.88 4.78 -28.48
CA SER A 209 12.93 3.98 -29.25
C SER A 209 12.49 2.76 -28.43
N PRO A 210 11.64 2.98 -27.42
CA PRO A 210 11.15 1.90 -26.58
C PRO A 210 10.29 0.95 -27.42
N SER A 211 10.47 -0.36 -27.21
CA SER A 211 9.82 -1.42 -27.99
C SER A 211 9.39 -2.61 -27.12
N PHE A 212 9.32 -2.38 -25.81
CA PHE A 212 8.92 -3.41 -24.87
C PHE A 212 7.45 -3.78 -25.10
N VAL A 213 7.15 -5.08 -24.98
CA VAL A 213 5.79 -5.59 -25.14
C VAL A 213 5.44 -6.41 -23.91
N PHE A 214 4.38 -6.02 -23.21
CA PHE A 214 3.84 -6.80 -22.11
C PHE A 214 3.19 -8.07 -22.65
N ASN A 215 3.91 -9.18 -22.57
CA ASN A 215 3.48 -10.50 -23.02
C ASN A 215 3.65 -11.57 -21.94
N GLN A 216 3.86 -11.16 -20.69
CA GLN A 216 4.14 -12.03 -19.53
C GLN A 216 5.35 -12.95 -19.70
N VAL A 217 6.21 -12.74 -20.71
CA VAL A 217 7.45 -13.51 -20.86
C VAL A 217 8.50 -12.93 -19.92
N PRO A 218 8.94 -13.68 -18.90
CA PRO A 218 9.92 -13.16 -17.96
C PRO A 218 11.29 -13.05 -18.63
N ARG A 219 12.02 -11.98 -18.30
CA ARG A 219 13.40 -11.77 -18.78
C ARG A 219 14.34 -12.88 -18.29
N VAL A 220 15.35 -13.17 -19.11
CA VAL A 220 16.31 -14.26 -18.84
C VAL A 220 17.44 -13.89 -17.89
N ASP A 221 17.72 -12.60 -17.79
CA ASP A 221 18.75 -12.02 -16.92
C ASP A 221 18.21 -10.74 -16.28
N PRO A 222 18.65 -10.41 -15.06
CA PRO A 222 18.28 -9.15 -14.42
C PRO A 222 18.99 -7.97 -15.10
N HIS A 223 18.29 -6.83 -15.16
CA HIS A 223 18.82 -5.57 -15.66
C HIS A 223 19.13 -4.65 -14.48
N PHE A 224 20.36 -4.74 -13.97
CA PHE A 224 20.78 -3.95 -12.80
C PHE A 224 20.95 -2.47 -13.11
N VAL A 225 20.70 -1.62 -12.12
CA VAL A 225 20.95 -0.18 -12.18
C VAL A 225 22.46 0.08 -12.18
N THR A 226 22.99 0.68 -13.25
CA THR A 226 24.45 0.84 -13.44
C THR A 226 25.01 2.22 -13.06
N HIS A 227 24.16 3.24 -12.85
CA HIS A 227 24.61 4.65 -12.72
C HIS A 227 24.19 5.35 -11.42
N LYS A 228 23.75 4.60 -10.39
CA LYS A 228 23.21 5.17 -9.14
C LYS A 228 24.13 6.23 -8.52
N ALA A 229 25.44 5.99 -8.44
CA ALA A 229 26.39 6.94 -7.85
C ALA A 229 26.63 8.22 -8.70
N GLU A 230 26.58 8.10 -10.03
CA GLU A 230 26.69 9.25 -10.95
C GLU A 230 25.44 10.13 -10.90
N LEU A 231 24.27 9.51 -10.68
CA LEU A 231 22.95 10.16 -10.70
C LEU A 231 22.51 10.67 -9.31
N ALA A 232 22.95 10.03 -8.24
CA ALA A 232 22.69 10.42 -6.85
C ALA A 232 23.73 11.40 -6.25
N GLY A 233 24.67 11.91 -7.05
CA GLY A 233 25.59 12.97 -6.61
C GLY A 233 26.72 12.53 -5.67
N GLY A 234 27.26 11.31 -5.81
CA GLY A 234 28.49 10.89 -5.13
C GLY A 234 28.33 10.02 -3.89
N VAL A 235 27.36 9.11 -3.89
CA VAL A 235 27.32 8.01 -2.91
C VAL A 235 28.57 7.12 -3.12
N ASN A 236 29.31 6.87 -2.05
CA ASN A 236 30.56 6.10 -2.05
C ASN A 236 30.32 4.65 -2.53
N THR A 237 30.98 4.25 -3.63
CA THR A 237 30.90 2.91 -4.23
C THR A 237 31.93 1.92 -3.67
N MET A 238 32.51 2.19 -2.50
CA MET A 238 33.49 1.28 -1.89
C MET A 238 32.90 -0.05 -1.41
N ASP A 239 31.60 -0.29 -1.58
CA ASP A 239 31.06 -1.65 -1.64
C ASP A 239 30.79 -2.06 -3.11
N PRO A 240 31.78 -2.66 -3.80
CA PRO A 240 31.62 -3.08 -5.19
C PRO A 240 30.64 -4.27 -5.38
N ASP A 241 30.00 -4.77 -4.30
CA ASP A 241 29.03 -5.88 -4.33
C ASP A 241 27.65 -5.53 -3.70
N GLY A 242 27.41 -4.30 -3.22
CA GLY A 242 26.46 -4.06 -2.12
C GLY A 242 24.96 -4.28 -2.38
N SER A 243 24.45 -4.00 -3.58
CA SER A 243 23.08 -4.34 -3.98
C SER A 243 22.91 -4.34 -5.50
N ASN A 244 22.76 -5.52 -6.11
CA ASN A 244 22.34 -5.59 -7.50
C ASN A 244 20.86 -5.21 -7.55
N GLU A 245 20.57 -3.91 -7.62
CA GLU A 245 19.22 -3.37 -7.67
C GLU A 245 18.67 -3.42 -9.10
N GLU A 246 17.39 -3.73 -9.23
CA GLU A 246 16.67 -3.71 -10.49
C GLU A 246 15.33 -3.00 -10.31
N VAL A 247 15.05 -2.03 -11.17
CA VAL A 247 13.79 -1.29 -11.16
C VAL A 247 12.91 -1.77 -12.31
N THR A 248 11.65 -2.07 -12.01
CA THR A 248 10.66 -2.44 -13.03
C THR A 248 9.32 -1.79 -12.76
N ARG A 249 8.49 -1.67 -13.79
CA ARG A 249 7.18 -1.01 -13.74
C ARG A 249 6.13 -1.75 -14.54
N ASN A 250 4.91 -1.75 -14.02
CA ASN A 250 3.78 -2.36 -14.71
C ASN A 250 3.42 -1.61 -16.01
N ASP A 251 2.49 -2.19 -16.76
CA ASP A 251 2.01 -1.67 -18.04
C ASP A 251 1.40 -0.28 -17.91
N VAL A 252 0.63 -0.02 -16.85
CA VAL A 252 0.03 1.30 -16.57
C VAL A 252 1.11 2.38 -16.48
N GLY A 253 2.13 2.18 -15.64
CA GLY A 253 3.21 3.14 -15.47
C GLY A 253 4.08 3.29 -16.72
N TYR A 254 4.39 2.17 -17.39
CA TYR A 254 5.17 2.17 -18.63
C TYR A 254 4.48 2.95 -19.75
N ASN A 255 3.20 2.64 -20.02
CA ASN A 255 2.43 3.27 -21.10
C ASN A 255 2.26 4.77 -20.86
N TYR A 256 2.12 5.20 -19.61
CA TYR A 256 2.09 6.62 -19.31
C TYR A 256 3.41 7.29 -19.70
N ILE A 257 4.54 6.78 -19.23
CA ILE A 257 5.86 7.37 -19.48
C ILE A 257 6.21 7.37 -20.97
N VAL A 258 5.98 6.25 -21.66
CA VAL A 258 6.44 6.05 -23.04
C VAL A 258 5.45 6.59 -24.07
N GLU A 259 4.17 6.25 -23.96
CA GLU A 259 3.18 6.52 -25.00
C GLU A 259 2.42 7.83 -24.76
N THR A 260 2.04 8.08 -23.51
CA THR A 260 1.17 9.21 -23.15
C THR A 260 1.95 10.51 -22.97
N SER A 261 2.93 10.50 -22.06
CA SER A 261 3.71 11.69 -21.70
C SER A 261 5.01 11.80 -22.48
N LYS A 262 5.49 10.69 -23.07
CA LYS A 262 6.76 10.60 -23.82
C LYS A 262 7.97 11.09 -23.02
N MET A 263 7.96 10.85 -21.71
CA MET A 263 9.02 11.28 -20.78
C MET A 263 10.16 10.24 -20.65
N ASN A 264 10.26 9.30 -21.58
CA ASN A 264 11.31 8.29 -21.64
C ASN A 264 12.70 8.85 -22.06
N THR A 265 12.76 10.11 -22.50
CA THR A 265 14.01 10.83 -22.81
C THR A 265 14.00 12.22 -22.19
N TYR A 266 15.19 12.83 -22.07
CA TYR A 266 15.33 14.18 -21.51
C TYR A 266 14.54 15.20 -22.33
N GLU A 267 14.64 15.12 -23.66
CA GLU A 267 13.89 15.98 -24.58
C GLU A 267 12.38 15.81 -24.41
N GLY A 268 11.95 14.58 -24.14
CA GLY A 268 10.57 14.25 -23.80
C GLY A 268 10.08 14.92 -22.53
N VAL A 269 10.87 14.89 -21.46
CA VAL A 269 10.59 15.59 -20.20
C VAL A 269 10.52 17.10 -20.42
N VAL A 270 11.50 17.68 -21.12
CA VAL A 270 11.52 19.11 -21.48
C VAL A 270 10.26 19.50 -22.22
N ALA A 271 9.84 18.71 -23.22
CA ALA A 271 8.65 18.99 -24.01
C ALA A 271 7.38 18.90 -23.16
N TYR A 272 7.20 17.79 -22.44
CA TYR A 272 5.99 17.53 -21.65
C TYR A 272 5.78 18.58 -20.55
N VAL A 273 6.80 18.81 -19.72
CA VAL A 273 6.71 19.78 -18.61
C VAL A 273 6.77 21.23 -19.12
N GLY A 274 7.50 21.49 -20.20
CA GLY A 274 7.60 22.82 -20.83
C GLY A 274 6.29 23.32 -21.44
N GLU A 275 5.39 22.41 -21.84
CA GLU A 275 4.02 22.73 -22.24
C GLU A 275 3.09 23.08 -21.06
N GLY A 276 3.58 22.97 -19.82
CA GLY A 276 2.82 23.21 -18.60
C GLY A 276 1.99 22.01 -18.15
N ASN A 277 2.25 20.81 -18.69
CA ASN A 277 1.57 19.60 -18.24
C ASN A 277 2.07 19.18 -16.85
N GLU A 278 1.13 18.87 -15.97
CA GLU A 278 1.43 18.23 -14.69
C GLU A 278 1.81 16.76 -14.92
N VAL A 279 2.84 16.30 -14.21
CA VAL A 279 3.12 14.86 -14.13
C VAL A 279 2.22 14.27 -13.04
N ASN A 280 1.31 13.40 -13.44
CA ASN A 280 0.42 12.68 -12.53
C ASN A 280 0.28 11.25 -13.05
N MET A 281 1.03 10.33 -12.45
CA MET A 281 1.01 8.93 -12.82
C MET A 281 -0.41 8.37 -12.65
N PRO A 282 -0.91 7.54 -13.57
CA PRO A 282 -2.26 7.00 -13.46
C PRO A 282 -2.42 6.13 -12.21
N VAL A 283 -3.62 6.16 -11.61
CA VAL A 283 -4.00 5.22 -10.53
C VAL A 283 -3.86 3.79 -11.04
N GLY A 284 -3.23 2.92 -10.25
CA GLY A 284 -2.82 1.59 -10.66
C GLY A 284 -1.40 1.50 -11.22
N SER A 285 -0.66 2.61 -11.34
CA SER A 285 0.79 2.53 -11.61
C SER A 285 1.51 1.83 -10.47
N ILE A 286 2.34 0.84 -10.79
CA ILE A 286 3.19 0.14 -9.83
C ILE A 286 4.63 0.19 -10.32
N GLU A 287 5.52 0.64 -9.44
CA GLU A 287 6.95 0.53 -9.64
C GLU A 287 7.56 -0.25 -8.47
N ILE A 288 8.49 -1.15 -8.81
CA ILE A 288 9.23 -1.93 -7.84
C ILE A 288 10.72 -1.71 -8.03
N LYS A 289 11.44 -1.80 -6.91
CA LYS A 289 12.89 -1.90 -6.89
C LYS A 289 13.24 -3.18 -6.15
N ALA A 290 13.81 -4.16 -6.84
CA ALA A 290 14.22 -5.43 -6.25
C ALA A 290 15.72 -5.43 -5.98
N SER A 291 16.17 -6.18 -4.97
CA SER A 291 17.57 -6.30 -4.60
C SER A 291 18.03 -7.74 -4.63
N TRP A 292 19.10 -7.96 -5.38
CA TRP A 292 19.64 -9.26 -5.70
C TRP A 292 21.07 -9.41 -5.17
N LEU A 293 21.47 -10.63 -4.86
CA LEU A 293 22.88 -10.97 -4.65
C LEU A 293 23.21 -12.30 -5.32
N LEU A 294 24.32 -12.34 -6.05
CA LEU A 294 24.78 -13.55 -6.73
C LEU A 294 25.13 -14.61 -5.70
N SER A 295 24.51 -15.78 -5.80
CA SER A 295 24.83 -16.96 -4.99
C SER A 295 25.96 -17.73 -5.67
N THR A 296 27.10 -17.82 -4.99
CA THR A 296 28.25 -18.64 -5.42
C THR A 296 28.54 -19.75 -4.42
N LYS A 297 29.53 -20.61 -4.71
CA LYS A 297 29.96 -21.63 -3.75
C LYS A 297 30.62 -21.01 -2.51
N GLU A 298 31.31 -19.89 -2.70
CA GLU A 298 32.02 -19.15 -1.67
C GLU A 298 31.08 -18.23 -0.87
N LYS A 299 30.03 -17.72 -1.52
CA LYS A 299 28.98 -16.88 -0.92
C LYS A 299 27.60 -17.48 -1.25
N PRO A 300 27.21 -18.61 -0.60
CA PRO A 300 25.92 -19.23 -0.87
C PRO A 300 24.77 -18.36 -0.34
N ALA A 301 23.58 -18.51 -0.94
CA ALA A 301 22.35 -17.95 -0.41
C ALA A 301 22.11 -18.41 1.05
N PRO A 302 21.60 -17.54 1.93
CA PRO A 302 21.17 -17.94 3.27
C PRO A 302 20.11 -19.06 3.23
N ALA A 303 20.03 -19.85 4.31
CA ALA A 303 18.97 -20.85 4.45
C ALA A 303 17.59 -20.17 4.34
N ASP A 304 16.66 -20.77 3.61
CA ASP A 304 15.30 -20.26 3.39
C ASP A 304 15.18 -18.95 2.58
N ALA A 305 16.30 -18.35 2.12
CA ALA A 305 16.23 -17.24 1.19
C ALA A 305 15.77 -17.74 -0.19
N LEU A 306 14.86 -17.00 -0.82
CA LEU A 306 14.42 -17.32 -2.17
C LEU A 306 15.57 -17.14 -3.16
N THR A 307 15.75 -18.13 -4.02
CA THR A 307 16.74 -18.08 -5.11
C THR A 307 16.05 -18.14 -6.45
N PHE A 308 16.59 -17.39 -7.39
CA PHE A 308 16.10 -17.27 -8.75
C PHE A 308 17.23 -17.62 -9.70
N LYS A 309 16.95 -18.54 -10.61
CA LYS A 309 17.88 -18.92 -11.66
C LYS A 309 17.70 -18.00 -12.85
N PHE A 310 18.82 -17.47 -13.33
CA PHE A 310 18.98 -16.69 -14.54
C PHE A 310 20.07 -17.33 -15.40
N THR A 311 20.19 -16.92 -16.66
CA THR A 311 21.26 -17.38 -17.55
C THR A 311 22.64 -17.00 -17.02
N SER A 312 22.76 -15.81 -16.44
CA SER A 312 23.96 -15.25 -15.81
C SER A 312 24.34 -15.88 -14.47
N GLY A 313 23.43 -16.60 -13.81
CA GLY A 313 23.70 -17.23 -12.52
C GLY A 313 22.47 -17.43 -11.64
N THR A 314 22.69 -17.90 -10.42
CA THR A 314 21.63 -17.99 -9.40
C THR A 314 21.77 -16.82 -8.45
N TYR A 315 20.71 -16.04 -8.30
CA TYR A 315 20.68 -14.88 -7.42
C TYR A 315 19.69 -15.14 -6.30
N TRP A 316 20.02 -14.76 -5.07
CA TRP A 316 19.05 -14.75 -4.00
C TRP A 316 18.42 -13.38 -3.82
N PHE A 317 17.13 -13.40 -3.52
CA PHE A 317 16.28 -12.24 -3.39
C PHE A 317 16.38 -11.68 -1.99
N ARG A 318 16.89 -10.45 -1.83
CA ARG A 318 17.14 -9.87 -0.51
C ARG A 318 15.96 -9.05 0.02
N GLY A 319 15.19 -8.49 -0.91
CA GLY A 319 14.07 -7.62 -0.62
C GLY A 319 13.61 -6.84 -1.84
N ILE A 320 12.54 -6.09 -1.65
CA ILE A 320 11.85 -5.32 -2.68
C ILE A 320 11.17 -4.10 -2.08
N HIS A 321 11.27 -2.97 -2.76
CA HIS A 321 10.40 -1.81 -2.56
C HIS A 321 9.24 -1.91 -3.53
N ILE A 322 8.03 -1.62 -3.07
CA ILE A 322 6.82 -1.57 -3.87
C ILE A 322 6.20 -0.18 -3.67
N MET A 323 6.06 0.54 -4.77
CA MET A 323 5.33 1.81 -4.83
C MET A 323 4.10 1.62 -5.71
N ALA A 324 2.91 1.90 -5.18
CA ALA A 324 1.66 1.81 -5.92
C ALA A 324 0.91 3.15 -5.87
N LYS A 325 0.52 3.68 -7.03
CA LYS A 325 -0.34 4.87 -7.12
C LYS A 325 -1.77 4.45 -6.81
N MET A 326 -2.26 4.78 -5.61
CA MET A 326 -3.58 4.35 -5.15
C MET A 326 -4.65 5.44 -5.30
N ARG A 327 -4.23 6.71 -5.44
CA ARG A 327 -5.11 7.88 -5.68
C ARG A 327 -4.38 8.91 -6.56
N PRO A 328 -5.10 9.85 -7.21
CA PRO A 328 -4.46 10.96 -7.91
C PRO A 328 -3.53 11.77 -7.01
N ALA A 329 -2.50 12.40 -7.59
CA ALA A 329 -1.62 13.31 -6.87
C ALA A 329 -2.42 14.46 -6.21
N PRO A 330 -2.07 14.90 -4.99
CA PRO A 330 -2.53 16.17 -4.47
C PRO A 330 -1.90 17.32 -5.30
N GLN A 331 -2.54 18.49 -5.29
CA GLN A 331 -2.03 19.68 -6.00
C GLN A 331 -0.62 20.08 -5.50
N ASP A 332 -0.43 20.05 -4.19
CA ASP A 332 0.81 20.48 -3.53
C ASP A 332 1.67 19.29 -3.12
N LEU A 333 2.17 18.53 -4.09
CA LEU A 333 2.86 17.25 -3.87
C LEU A 333 4.01 17.32 -2.85
N TYR A 334 4.79 18.40 -2.85
CA TYR A 334 5.95 18.57 -1.97
C TYR A 334 5.59 18.75 -0.48
N TYR A 335 4.42 19.34 -0.21
CA TYR A 335 4.01 19.81 1.13
C TYR A 335 2.88 18.98 1.72
N SER A 336 2.07 18.38 0.84
CA SER A 336 0.83 17.73 1.20
C SER A 336 1.08 16.41 1.92
N GLU A 337 0.54 16.29 3.13
CA GLU A 337 0.44 15.00 3.84
C GLU A 337 -0.67 14.11 3.28
N ALA A 338 -1.47 14.60 2.32
CA ALA A 338 -2.48 13.79 1.65
C ALA A 338 -1.80 12.74 0.75
N PRO A 339 -2.04 11.44 1.02
CA PRO A 339 -1.33 10.37 0.34
C PRO A 339 -1.90 10.12 -1.06
N SER A 340 -1.02 9.84 -2.02
CA SER A 340 -1.38 9.37 -3.36
C SER A 340 -0.65 8.09 -3.76
N TRP A 341 0.57 7.92 -3.26
CA TRP A 341 1.38 6.72 -3.38
C TRP A 341 1.39 5.92 -2.08
N PHE A 342 1.21 4.61 -2.20
CA PHE A 342 1.44 3.66 -1.13
C PHE A 342 2.80 3.02 -1.30
N TRP A 343 3.68 3.21 -0.32
CA TRP A 343 5.00 2.60 -0.30
C TRP A 343 5.05 1.47 0.73
N THR A 344 5.68 0.36 0.37
CA THR A 344 6.08 -0.68 1.32
C THR A 344 7.41 -1.30 0.92
N THR A 345 8.17 -1.74 1.91
CA THR A 345 9.46 -2.41 1.70
C THR A 345 9.44 -3.78 2.34
N PHE A 346 9.61 -4.84 1.55
CA PHE A 346 9.76 -6.21 2.03
C PHE A 346 11.22 -6.60 2.08
N GLU A 347 11.63 -7.25 3.17
CA GLU A 347 13.00 -7.68 3.36
C GLU A 347 13.05 -9.09 3.94
N TYR A 348 14.06 -9.88 3.53
CA TYR A 348 14.33 -11.20 4.08
C TYR A 348 14.59 -11.11 5.59
N ASN A 349 13.83 -11.88 6.38
CA ASN A 349 13.75 -11.75 7.83
C ASN A 349 15.07 -12.02 8.54
N SER A 350 15.92 -12.88 7.97
CA SER A 350 17.23 -13.21 8.55
C SER A 350 18.38 -12.38 7.97
N ASN A 351 18.09 -11.32 7.21
CA ASN A 351 19.13 -10.33 6.90
C ASN A 351 19.69 -9.78 8.22
N PRO A 352 21.03 -9.67 8.37
CA PRO A 352 21.62 -9.10 9.57
C PRO A 352 21.02 -7.73 9.87
N GLY A 353 20.77 -7.40 11.14
CA GLY A 353 20.31 -6.06 11.53
C GLY A 353 18.82 -5.76 11.32
N VAL A 354 18.11 -6.51 10.48
CA VAL A 354 16.69 -6.27 10.17
C VAL A 354 15.84 -6.16 11.44
N GLN A 355 16.04 -7.07 12.39
CA GLN A 355 15.26 -7.08 13.63
C GLN A 355 15.50 -5.80 14.45
N ASN A 356 16.76 -5.36 14.56
CA ASN A 356 17.11 -4.12 15.26
C ASN A 356 16.45 -2.90 14.60
N ILE A 357 16.41 -2.84 13.27
CA ILE A 357 15.73 -1.75 12.57
C ILE A 357 14.23 -1.75 12.85
N ARG A 358 13.58 -2.91 12.70
CA ARG A 358 12.14 -3.06 12.93
C ARG A 358 11.75 -2.70 14.37
N ASP A 359 12.60 -3.03 15.35
CA ASP A 359 12.29 -2.80 16.76
C ASP A 359 12.54 -1.35 17.20
N ASN A 360 13.49 -0.64 16.59
CA ASN A 360 13.96 0.65 17.10
C ASN A 360 13.72 1.85 16.16
N PHE A 361 13.61 1.64 14.86
CA PHE A 361 13.62 2.75 13.89
C PHE A 361 12.38 2.83 13.01
N ILE A 362 11.61 1.74 12.87
CA ILE A 362 10.43 1.74 12.00
C ILE A 362 9.16 1.93 12.81
N THR A 363 8.49 3.06 12.57
CA THR A 363 7.26 3.44 13.27
C THR A 363 5.99 3.05 12.51
N GLN A 364 6.12 2.55 11.28
CA GLN A 364 5.01 2.36 10.35
C GLN A 364 4.76 0.88 9.99
N ARG A 365 5.03 -0.02 10.94
CA ARG A 365 4.80 -1.46 10.82
C ARG A 365 3.60 -1.86 11.66
N GLY A 366 2.64 -2.59 11.09
CA GLY A 366 1.45 -3.08 11.80
C GLY A 366 1.70 -4.34 12.63
N GLY A 367 2.68 -5.16 12.23
CA GLY A 367 3.09 -6.35 12.95
C GLY A 367 2.08 -7.48 12.84
N LEU A 368 1.69 -7.87 11.62
CA LEU A 368 0.80 -9.02 11.42
C LEU A 368 1.47 -10.31 11.94
N ASP A 369 0.67 -11.18 12.57
CA ASP A 369 1.14 -12.50 12.96
C ASP A 369 1.34 -13.42 11.74
N ILE A 370 2.10 -14.50 11.96
CA ILE A 370 2.48 -15.40 10.87
C ILE A 370 1.29 -16.16 10.26
N ASP A 371 0.21 -16.37 11.01
CA ASP A 371 -0.96 -17.11 10.51
C ASP A 371 -1.81 -16.21 9.61
N ALA A 372 -1.94 -14.94 9.96
CA ALA A 372 -2.50 -13.89 9.11
C ALA A 372 -1.71 -13.74 7.79
N ILE A 373 -0.38 -13.71 7.87
CA ILE A 373 0.52 -13.65 6.70
C ILE A 373 0.31 -14.88 5.81
N ARG A 374 0.36 -16.08 6.38
CA ARG A 374 0.14 -17.33 5.62
C ARG A 374 -1.21 -17.34 4.93
N LYS A 375 -2.28 -16.90 5.62
CA LYS A 375 -3.62 -16.80 5.02
C LYS A 375 -3.61 -15.89 3.79
N LEU A 376 -2.94 -14.74 3.85
CA LEU A 376 -2.83 -13.81 2.70
C LEU A 376 -2.03 -14.43 1.55
N LEU A 377 -0.93 -15.13 1.84
CA LEU A 377 -0.14 -15.84 0.83
C LEU A 377 -0.93 -16.99 0.19
N THR A 378 -1.68 -17.77 0.97
CA THR A 378 -2.57 -18.83 0.48
C THR A 378 -3.70 -18.25 -0.39
N MET A 379 -4.30 -17.13 0.02
CA MET A 379 -5.29 -16.42 -0.80
C MET A 379 -4.70 -15.95 -2.13
N GLY A 380 -3.42 -15.54 -2.13
CA GLY A 380 -2.68 -15.22 -3.34
C GLY A 380 -2.17 -16.44 -4.11
N GLY A 381 -2.34 -17.67 -3.62
CA GLY A 381 -1.82 -18.89 -4.26
C GLY A 381 -0.29 -18.94 -4.33
N ILE A 382 0.42 -18.26 -3.42
CA ILE A 382 1.89 -18.21 -3.37
C ILE A 382 2.45 -18.70 -2.03
N ASP A 383 1.64 -19.38 -1.22
CA ASP A 383 2.08 -20.03 0.00
C ASP A 383 2.98 -21.23 -0.27
N GLY A 384 3.91 -21.50 0.65
CA GLY A 384 4.85 -22.61 0.57
C GLY A 384 6.00 -22.42 -0.42
N ILE A 385 6.08 -21.29 -1.12
CA ILE A 385 7.17 -20.98 -2.07
C ILE A 385 8.41 -20.47 -1.33
N GLY A 386 8.27 -19.94 -0.10
CA GLY A 386 9.36 -19.37 0.70
C GLY A 386 9.19 -17.87 0.98
N PHE A 387 8.11 -17.25 0.49
CA PHE A 387 7.78 -15.85 0.76
C PHE A 387 7.47 -15.56 2.23
N GLU A 388 7.19 -16.59 3.03
CA GLU A 388 7.05 -16.53 4.49
C GLU A 388 8.34 -16.08 5.20
N ALA A 389 9.49 -16.23 4.53
CA ALA A 389 10.77 -15.78 5.05
C ALA A 389 11.01 -14.27 4.88
N TYR A 390 10.04 -13.53 4.34
CA TYR A 390 10.09 -12.09 4.12
C TYR A 390 9.01 -11.41 4.95
N ALA A 391 9.22 -10.13 5.27
CA ALA A 391 8.17 -9.33 5.90
C ALA A 391 8.33 -7.86 5.53
N PRO A 392 7.24 -7.07 5.57
CA PRO A 392 7.35 -5.65 5.38
C PRO A 392 8.10 -5.04 6.58
N ASN A 393 9.07 -4.20 6.29
CA ASN A 393 9.75 -3.35 7.24
C ASN A 393 8.80 -2.24 7.73
N GLY A 394 7.87 -1.80 6.90
CA GLY A 394 6.81 -0.86 7.23
C GLY A 394 6.20 -0.30 5.95
N THR A 395 5.28 0.65 6.10
CA THR A 395 4.64 1.33 4.98
C THR A 395 4.86 2.85 5.06
N GLN A 396 4.85 3.55 3.94
CA GLN A 396 4.96 5.00 3.93
C GLN A 396 4.00 5.60 2.91
N ILE A 397 3.09 6.44 3.40
CA ILE A 397 2.03 7.04 2.58
C ILE A 397 2.12 8.56 2.55
N ARG A 398 2.86 9.14 3.50
CA ARG A 398 2.95 10.57 3.78
C ARG A 398 4.33 10.89 4.36
N TYR A 399 4.60 12.17 4.59
CA TYR A 399 5.90 12.63 5.08
C TYR A 399 6.08 12.39 6.58
N THR A 400 4.99 12.46 7.35
CA THR A 400 5.01 12.33 8.82
C THR A 400 4.03 11.30 9.36
N ALA A 401 4.37 10.63 10.47
CA ALA A 401 3.68 9.45 10.99
C ALA A 401 2.17 9.68 11.18
N ASN A 402 1.75 10.89 11.56
CA ASN A 402 0.35 11.27 11.79
C ASN A 402 -0.17 12.32 10.79
N GLY A 403 0.63 12.72 9.79
CA GLY A 403 0.26 13.80 8.87
C GLY A 403 0.13 15.17 9.52
N ASP A 404 0.77 15.37 10.67
CA ASP A 404 0.76 16.62 11.44
C ASP A 404 2.01 17.48 11.22
N GLY A 405 2.94 17.01 10.38
CA GLY A 405 4.21 17.68 10.10
C GLY A 405 5.27 17.53 11.20
N SER A 406 5.03 16.72 12.25
CA SER A 406 5.91 16.66 13.43
C SER A 406 6.97 15.56 13.35
N THR A 407 6.54 14.31 13.13
CA THR A 407 7.38 13.12 13.28
C THR A 407 7.58 12.47 11.93
N PRO A 408 8.77 12.56 11.32
CA PRO A 408 9.02 11.97 10.01
C PRO A 408 8.75 10.47 9.98
N VAL A 409 8.21 10.00 8.86
CA VAL A 409 8.19 8.56 8.57
C VAL A 409 9.57 8.15 8.09
N ILE A 410 10.14 7.15 8.76
CA ILE A 410 11.37 6.50 8.36
C ILE A 410 11.04 5.06 8.00
N LEU A 411 11.39 4.68 6.78
CA LEU A 411 11.52 3.28 6.39
C LEU A 411 13.00 2.96 6.32
N GLY A 412 13.38 1.78 6.80
CA GLY A 412 14.75 1.30 6.72
C GLY A 412 14.77 -0.05 6.02
N HIS A 413 15.51 -0.17 4.92
CA HIS A 413 15.96 -1.42 4.36
C HIS A 413 17.44 -1.61 4.62
N THR A 414 17.84 -2.69 5.31
CA THR A 414 19.26 -2.84 5.72
C THR A 414 20.26 -2.87 4.56
N ASN A 415 19.80 -3.19 3.34
CA ASN A 415 20.63 -3.50 2.19
C ASN A 415 20.27 -2.71 0.92
N MET A 416 19.16 -1.95 0.89
CA MET A 416 18.74 -1.16 -0.29
C MET A 416 18.76 0.35 -0.05
N GLU A 417 18.92 0.76 1.21
CA GLU A 417 18.94 2.15 1.67
C GLU A 417 20.23 2.41 2.46
N ASP A 418 21.33 1.83 1.99
CA ASP A 418 22.68 2.02 2.51
C ASP A 418 23.09 3.51 2.56
N PHE A 419 22.63 4.31 1.59
CA PHE A 419 22.80 5.76 1.56
C PHE A 419 22.06 6.52 2.67
N ALA A 420 21.16 5.86 3.39
CA ALA A 420 20.25 6.48 4.34
C ALA A 420 20.47 6.09 5.80
N GLY A 421 21.18 4.99 6.05
CA GLY A 421 21.49 4.59 7.41
C GLY A 421 22.69 5.35 7.96
N SER A 422 22.74 5.53 9.29
CA SER A 422 23.92 6.01 10.01
C SER A 422 24.54 4.85 10.79
N PRO A 423 25.72 4.35 10.42
CA PRO A 423 26.39 3.32 11.21
C PRO A 423 26.83 3.92 12.55
N GLY A 424 26.60 3.21 13.64
CA GLY A 424 27.06 3.58 14.96
C GLY A 424 28.57 3.45 15.14
N PRO A 425 29.15 4.07 16.18
CA PRO A 425 30.52 3.76 16.60
C PRO A 425 30.58 2.29 17.04
N TRP A 426 31.62 1.58 16.60
CA TRP A 426 31.93 0.22 17.08
C TRP A 426 32.31 0.25 18.57
N ASP A 427 32.17 -0.88 19.27
CA ASP A 427 32.49 -1.04 20.71
C ASP A 427 33.92 -0.58 21.11
N ASP A 428 34.83 -0.40 20.13
CA ASP A 428 36.21 0.05 20.34
C ASP A 428 36.49 1.50 19.89
N GLY A 429 35.49 2.21 19.36
CA GLY A 429 35.59 3.59 18.90
C GLY A 429 36.47 3.82 17.65
N LYS A 430 36.86 2.77 16.92
CA LYS A 430 37.83 2.89 15.80
C LYS A 430 37.23 2.86 14.40
N GLY A 431 35.91 2.69 14.28
CA GLY A 431 35.26 2.47 12.98
C GLY A 431 35.67 1.14 12.36
N PRO A 432 35.02 0.72 11.25
CA PRO A 432 35.40 -0.53 10.59
C PRO A 432 36.81 -0.43 10.02
N SER A 433 37.59 -1.50 10.12
CA SER A 433 38.74 -1.64 9.23
C SER A 433 38.26 -1.77 7.78
N ALA A 434 39.09 -1.40 6.80
CA ALA A 434 38.78 -1.58 5.39
C ALA A 434 38.43 -3.05 5.02
N ALA A 435 38.76 -4.03 5.87
CA ALA A 435 38.37 -5.42 5.69
C ALA A 435 36.96 -5.74 6.24
N GLU A 436 36.49 -5.03 7.26
CA GLU A 436 35.16 -5.17 7.87
C GLU A 436 34.09 -4.36 7.15
N GLU A 437 34.49 -3.24 6.56
CA GLU A 437 33.69 -2.40 5.65
C GLU A 437 33.32 -3.16 4.36
N ASN A 438 34.18 -4.08 3.92
CA ASN A 438 33.99 -4.94 2.75
C ASN A 438 33.30 -6.28 3.05
N SER A 439 32.77 -6.47 4.26
CA SER A 439 31.98 -7.66 4.59
C SER A 439 30.48 -7.35 4.40
N PRO A 440 29.78 -8.09 3.52
CA PRO A 440 28.39 -7.82 3.14
C PRO A 440 27.36 -8.07 4.27
N LEU A 441 27.83 -8.40 5.48
CA LEU A 441 26.99 -8.73 6.64
C LEU A 441 27.21 -7.80 7.85
N THR A 442 28.16 -6.86 7.76
CA THR A 442 28.60 -6.05 8.92
C THR A 442 27.82 -4.75 9.14
N PRO A 443 27.51 -3.93 8.11
CA PRO A 443 26.90 -2.61 8.32
C PRO A 443 25.54 -2.68 9.03
N ALA A 444 24.78 -3.75 8.74
CA ALA A 444 23.42 -3.86 9.22
C ALA A 444 23.26 -4.10 10.72
N LYS A 445 24.25 -4.73 11.37
CA LYS A 445 24.22 -4.97 12.83
C LYS A 445 24.44 -3.70 13.66
N GLN A 446 24.76 -2.57 13.02
CA GLN A 446 25.30 -1.38 13.68
C GLN A 446 24.57 -0.09 13.32
N TRP A 447 23.49 -0.14 12.54
CA TRP A 447 22.69 1.05 12.30
C TRP A 447 22.21 1.62 13.65
N THR A 448 22.63 2.84 13.98
CA THR A 448 22.16 3.59 15.15
C THR A 448 21.06 4.59 14.81
N GLY A 449 20.73 4.71 13.52
CA GLY A 449 19.61 5.50 13.03
C GLY A 449 19.45 5.36 11.52
N PHE A 450 18.27 5.73 11.05
CA PHE A 450 17.94 5.90 9.64
C PHE A 450 17.47 7.32 9.41
N ASN A 451 18.01 7.93 8.35
CA ASN A 451 17.68 9.29 7.94
C ASN A 451 17.09 9.31 6.51
N ALA A 452 16.38 8.26 6.08
CA ALA A 452 15.58 8.31 4.86
C ALA A 452 14.09 8.22 5.15
N SER A 453 13.40 9.19 4.60
CA SER A 453 12.01 9.08 4.22
C SER A 453 12.01 8.84 2.71
N CYS A 454 11.68 7.63 2.25
CA CYS A 454 11.63 7.32 0.82
C CYS A 454 10.69 8.29 0.11
N HIS A 455 9.58 8.62 0.77
CA HIS A 455 8.61 9.61 0.27
C HIS A 455 9.21 11.01 0.17
N SER A 456 9.93 11.50 1.18
CA SER A 456 10.60 12.83 1.13
C SER A 456 11.69 12.86 0.06
N CYS A 457 12.47 11.79 -0.07
CA CYS A 457 13.46 11.66 -1.12
C CYS A 457 12.80 11.66 -2.50
N HIS A 458 11.72 10.90 -2.70
CA HIS A 458 11.00 10.86 -3.97
C HIS A 458 10.23 12.16 -4.28
N ALA A 459 9.83 12.93 -3.27
CA ALA A 459 9.21 14.22 -3.47
C ALA A 459 10.13 15.23 -4.16
N THR A 460 11.46 15.09 -4.02
CA THR A 460 12.40 15.97 -4.72
C THR A 460 12.66 15.54 -6.16
N ALA A 461 12.10 14.41 -6.63
CA ALA A 461 12.08 14.05 -8.06
C ALA A 461 11.25 15.11 -8.82
N SER A 462 11.94 16.12 -9.34
CA SER A 462 11.32 17.31 -9.91
C SER A 462 12.18 17.91 -11.01
N PHE A 463 11.55 18.66 -11.90
CA PHE A 463 12.16 19.24 -13.08
C PHE A 463 11.81 20.72 -13.21
N ASN A 464 12.79 21.56 -13.51
CA ASN A 464 12.57 22.98 -13.73
C ASN A 464 12.51 23.27 -15.24
N PRO A 465 11.33 23.58 -15.81
CA PRO A 465 11.18 23.81 -17.25
C PRO A 465 11.89 25.08 -17.73
N ASN A 466 12.18 26.05 -16.85
CA ASN A 466 12.86 27.28 -17.23
C ASN A 466 14.37 27.08 -17.39
N THR A 467 14.97 26.18 -16.60
CA THR A 467 16.42 25.94 -16.61
C THR A 467 16.79 24.64 -17.33
N GLY A 468 15.84 23.72 -17.51
CA GLY A 468 16.10 22.38 -18.02
C GLY A 468 16.97 21.58 -17.06
N GLU A 469 16.78 21.74 -15.76
CA GLU A 469 17.55 21.04 -14.72
C GLU A 469 16.61 20.21 -13.85
N TYR A 470 17.05 19.00 -13.51
CA TYR A 470 16.43 18.22 -12.43
C TYR A 470 16.86 18.76 -11.08
N PHE A 471 16.00 18.64 -10.08
CA PHE A 471 16.41 18.95 -8.71
C PHE A 471 17.43 17.89 -8.27
N PRO A 472 18.57 18.28 -7.67
CA PRO A 472 19.59 17.31 -7.30
C PRO A 472 19.07 16.29 -6.31
N PHE A 473 19.46 15.03 -6.49
CA PHE A 473 19.19 14.00 -5.51
C PHE A 473 19.76 14.36 -4.14
N ASN A 474 18.93 14.14 -3.13
CA ASN A 474 19.20 14.41 -1.73
C ASN A 474 18.35 13.46 -0.87
N VAL A 475 18.67 13.41 0.43
CA VAL A 475 18.02 12.52 1.41
C VAL A 475 17.29 13.33 2.48
N PRO A 476 16.30 14.16 2.12
CA PRO A 476 15.56 14.93 3.11
C PRO A 476 14.64 14.01 3.92
N VAL A 477 14.22 14.52 5.07
CA VAL A 477 13.38 13.81 6.03
C VAL A 477 12.22 14.71 6.45
N GLY A 478 11.01 14.16 6.47
CA GLY A 478 9.79 14.90 6.83
C GLY A 478 9.21 15.71 5.67
N ALA A 479 8.21 16.55 5.99
CA ALA A 479 7.57 17.40 5.00
C ALA A 479 8.57 18.46 4.49
N LEU A 480 8.66 18.63 3.17
CA LEU A 480 9.57 19.60 2.57
C LEU A 480 8.82 20.91 2.47
N PRO A 481 9.28 22.06 3.00
CA PRO A 481 8.59 23.35 2.84
C PRO A 481 8.92 24.03 1.49
N PRO A 482 8.15 25.05 1.03
CA PRO A 482 8.37 25.64 -0.30
C PRO A 482 9.73 26.28 -0.52
N ASP A 483 10.34 26.73 0.57
CA ASP A 483 11.70 27.25 0.62
C ASP A 483 12.75 26.17 0.89
N TYR A 484 12.39 24.88 0.78
CA TYR A 484 13.31 23.77 0.91
C TYR A 484 14.49 23.98 -0.05
N THR A 485 15.68 24.11 0.55
CA THR A 485 16.91 24.42 -0.18
C THR A 485 17.90 23.29 0.00
N TYR A 486 18.55 22.89 -1.09
CA TYR A 486 19.65 21.96 -1.08
C TYR A 486 20.87 22.59 -1.73
N THR A 487 22.02 22.52 -1.05
CA THR A 487 23.32 22.91 -1.61
C THR A 487 24.04 21.66 -2.08
N ASN A 488 24.30 21.56 -3.38
CA ASN A 488 25.04 20.42 -3.92
C ASN A 488 26.53 20.45 -3.52
N PRO A 489 27.30 19.36 -3.73
CA PRO A 489 28.73 19.32 -3.42
C PRO A 489 29.60 20.39 -4.12
N LYS A 490 29.09 21.06 -5.15
CA LYS A 490 29.75 22.15 -5.87
C LYS A 490 29.42 23.53 -5.29
N GLY A 491 28.66 23.60 -4.19
CA GLY A 491 28.24 24.85 -3.55
C GLY A 491 27.10 25.58 -4.27
N VAL A 492 26.40 24.92 -5.21
CA VAL A 492 25.25 25.51 -5.90
C VAL A 492 23.99 25.25 -5.08
N ASN A 493 23.24 26.31 -4.80
CA ASN A 493 21.96 26.25 -4.09
C ASN A 493 20.82 26.02 -5.05
N PHE A 494 19.92 25.11 -4.69
CA PHE A 494 18.69 24.79 -5.39
C PHE A 494 17.55 24.97 -4.40
N MET A 495 16.55 25.79 -4.74
CA MET A 495 15.33 25.91 -3.94
C MET A 495 14.19 25.23 -4.69
N LEU A 496 13.43 24.36 -4.01
CA LEU A 496 12.33 23.63 -4.64
C LEU A 496 11.26 24.59 -5.19
N GLY A 497 11.03 25.70 -4.50
CA GLY A 497 10.18 26.81 -4.94
C GLY A 497 10.67 27.59 -6.17
N ASP A 498 11.88 27.35 -6.71
CA ASP A 498 12.41 28.06 -7.90
C ASP A 498 11.78 27.59 -9.23
N GLY A 499 10.52 27.15 -9.20
CA GLY A 499 9.79 26.68 -10.37
C GLY A 499 10.02 25.20 -10.71
N TYR A 500 10.49 24.39 -9.76
CA TYR A 500 10.53 22.94 -9.94
C TYR A 500 9.12 22.35 -9.93
N VAL A 501 8.80 21.57 -10.96
CA VAL A 501 7.54 20.83 -11.11
C VAL A 501 7.78 19.38 -10.68
N PRO A 502 6.91 18.80 -9.82
CA PRO A 502 7.10 17.45 -9.33
C PRO A 502 6.90 16.43 -10.46
N LEU A 503 7.69 15.36 -10.45
CA LEU A 503 7.56 14.21 -11.36
C LEU A 503 6.73 13.09 -10.72
N ASP A 504 5.76 13.45 -9.87
CA ASP A 504 4.89 12.51 -9.14
C ASP A 504 5.64 11.35 -8.46
N PHE A 505 6.72 11.66 -7.73
CA PHE A 505 7.57 10.69 -7.03
C PHE A 505 8.35 9.72 -7.95
N MET A 506 8.42 9.94 -9.27
CA MET A 506 9.09 9.03 -10.22
C MET A 506 10.57 9.39 -10.47
N TRP A 507 11.45 9.04 -9.53
CA TRP A 507 12.90 9.21 -9.69
C TRP A 507 13.51 8.60 -10.94
N PRO A 508 13.06 7.43 -11.45
CA PRO A 508 13.62 6.88 -12.67
C PRO A 508 13.54 7.81 -13.87
N ILE A 509 12.55 8.71 -13.93
CA ILE A 509 12.51 9.75 -14.98
C ILE A 509 13.76 10.65 -14.87
N ALA A 510 14.04 11.21 -13.69
CA ALA A 510 15.18 12.10 -13.50
C ALA A 510 16.53 11.38 -13.65
N PHE A 511 16.61 10.11 -13.25
CA PHE A 511 17.83 9.31 -13.29
C PHE A 511 18.14 8.76 -14.68
N GLN A 512 17.14 8.28 -15.41
CA GLN A 512 17.33 7.52 -16.64
C GLN A 512 17.02 8.33 -17.91
N ALA A 513 16.45 9.52 -17.77
CA ALA A 513 16.37 10.53 -18.83
C ALA A 513 17.29 11.74 -18.53
N PRO A 514 18.61 11.54 -18.37
CA PRO A 514 19.52 12.60 -17.97
C PRO A 514 19.75 13.61 -19.10
N LYS A 515 20.06 14.85 -18.72
CA LYS A 515 20.48 15.89 -19.66
C LYS A 515 21.67 15.43 -20.50
N PRO A 516 21.63 15.57 -21.83
CA PRO A 516 22.76 15.21 -22.69
C PRO A 516 24.02 15.97 -22.25
N LYS A 517 25.16 15.27 -22.19
CA LYS A 517 26.46 15.93 -22.00
C LYS A 517 26.73 16.83 -23.22
N PRO A 518 27.22 18.07 -23.03
CA PRO A 518 27.60 18.92 -24.14
C PRO A 518 28.55 18.16 -25.08
N SER A 519 28.27 18.18 -26.39
CA SER A 519 29.19 17.62 -27.39
C SER A 519 30.54 18.31 -27.24
N LYS A 520 31.59 17.53 -26.93
CA LYS A 520 32.97 18.03 -26.83
C LYS A 520 33.51 18.49 -28.17
#